data_AF-A0A7X6SUZ0-F1
#
_entry.id   AF-A0A7X6SUZ0-F1
#
_cell.length_a   1.000
_cell.length_b   1.000
_cell.length_c   1.000
_cell.angle_alpha   90.00
_cell.angle_beta   90.00
_cell.angle_gamma   90.00
#
_symmetry.space_group_name_H-M   'P 1'
#
loop_
_entity.id
_entity.type
_entity.pdbx_description
1 polymer ?
#
loop_
_entity_poly.entity_id
_entity_poly.type
_entity_poly.pdbx_seq_one_letter_code
_entity_poly.pdbx_strand_id
1 'polypeptide(L)'
;MFKEGFSAEKYIEEQTKYILERISSGEGRLYLEFGGKLVEDKHAMRVLPGFDENAKIKLLQRMKDQAEIIICIYAGDIVKSKTRQDFGITYDLEVMRLIDEFRSYDLEVNSVVVTRYEDAPSVNQFIAKLERRGIRTYTHNYTKGYPTDVDTIVSEEGYGANPYIEVTKPLIVVTGPGGGSGKLATSLSQVYHEYKRGRKARYAKFETFPVWNLPLKHPVNIAYEAATADLKDFNMIDPFHLEAYGETAVNYNRDVDAFPVLKRILQAITGSDEGYKSPTDMGVNRVGFAITDDEVCREAARQEVVRRYLIAECSYRKGSIDESTLERCKLLMEEVGATKYDRPAVAAAENYAEFKRKQNPERYENVVVSALQLPDGSIVTGRSSRRMVATAAMVLNAIKKLAGIQDDMLIISPTIFETMSNTKANVLHDKTSLNLEEVIMAL
;
A
#
# COMPACT_ATOMS: atom_id res chain seq x y z
N MET A 1 -5.43 3.61 -24.52
CA MET A 1 -4.32 3.48 -23.55
C MET A 1 -4.17 4.85 -22.90
N PHE A 2 -4.23 4.94 -21.57
CA PHE A 2 -4.01 6.24 -20.92
C PHE A 2 -2.57 6.69 -21.18
N LYS A 3 -2.35 8.01 -21.28
CA LYS A 3 -1.00 8.57 -21.47
C LYS A 3 -0.15 8.22 -20.25
N GLU A 4 1.07 7.75 -20.48
CA GLU A 4 2.04 7.48 -19.41
C GLU A 4 2.71 8.80 -18.99
N GLY A 5 2.97 8.94 -17.69
CA GLY A 5 3.68 10.06 -17.08
C GLY A 5 4.88 9.65 -16.23
N PHE A 6 5.17 8.35 -16.18
CA PHE A 6 6.21 7.76 -15.36
C PHE A 6 6.95 6.66 -16.14
N SER A 7 8.28 6.61 -16.02
CA SER A 7 9.09 5.54 -16.62
C SER A 7 9.49 4.50 -15.56
N ALA A 8 8.87 3.32 -15.61
CA ALA A 8 9.26 2.19 -14.74
C ALA A 8 10.73 1.77 -14.95
N GLU A 9 11.22 1.76 -16.19
CA GLU A 9 12.60 1.41 -16.49
C GLU A 9 13.59 2.39 -15.84
N LYS A 10 13.40 3.69 -16.06
CA LYS A 10 14.22 4.75 -15.45
C LYS A 10 14.18 4.67 -13.93
N TYR A 11 13.01 4.40 -13.35
CA TYR A 11 12.88 4.23 -11.90
C TYR A 11 13.71 3.07 -11.38
N ILE A 12 13.60 1.89 -11.99
CA ILE A 12 14.33 0.71 -11.53
C ILE A 12 15.84 0.95 -11.65
N GLU A 13 16.32 1.55 -12.73
CA GLU A 13 17.73 1.88 -12.92
C GLU A 13 18.24 2.86 -11.85
N GLU A 14 17.56 4.00 -11.71
CA GLU A 14 17.93 5.06 -10.77
C GLU A 14 17.89 4.58 -9.31
N GLN A 15 16.84 3.86 -8.94
CA GLN A 15 16.65 3.36 -7.59
C GLN A 15 17.63 2.24 -7.24
N THR A 16 17.93 1.34 -8.19
CA THR A 16 18.94 0.29 -8.01
C THR A 16 20.33 0.91 -7.84
N LYS A 17 20.69 1.85 -8.72
CA LYS A 17 21.96 2.57 -8.65
C LYS A 17 22.14 3.27 -7.31
N TYR A 18 21.13 4.01 -6.85
CA TYR A 18 21.21 4.75 -5.59
C TYR A 18 21.35 3.83 -4.37
N ILE A 19 20.67 2.67 -4.34
CA ILE A 19 20.82 1.70 -3.26
C ILE A 19 22.21 1.05 -3.29
N LEU A 20 22.71 0.68 -4.46
CA LEU A 20 24.06 0.11 -4.61
C LEU A 20 25.14 1.12 -4.21
N GLU A 21 25.00 2.40 -4.59
CA GLU A 21 25.87 3.48 -4.12
C GLU A 21 25.78 3.65 -2.60
N ARG A 22 24.58 3.51 -2.02
CA ARG A 22 24.41 3.53 -0.57
C ARG A 22 25.16 2.37 0.08
N ILE A 23 25.18 1.19 -0.53
CA ILE A 23 25.96 0.04 -0.05
C ILE A 23 27.46 0.31 -0.21
N SER A 24 27.94 0.73 -1.39
CA SER A 24 29.36 0.89 -1.71
C SER A 24 30.03 2.08 -1.03
N SER A 25 29.29 3.16 -0.78
CA SER A 25 29.78 4.39 -0.13
C SER A 25 30.17 4.23 1.33
N GLY A 26 29.96 3.05 1.92
CA GLY A 26 30.41 2.78 3.27
C GLY A 26 30.94 1.38 3.40
N GLU A 27 31.94 1.25 4.26
CA GLU A 27 32.39 -0.04 4.74
C GLU A 27 31.23 -0.70 5.50
N GLY A 28 30.84 -1.93 5.12
CA GLY A 28 29.91 -2.74 5.91
C GLY A 28 28.53 -2.99 5.28
N ARG A 29 27.56 -3.34 6.13
CA ARG A 29 26.22 -3.82 5.72
C ARG A 29 25.17 -2.70 5.72
N LEU A 30 24.13 -2.87 4.91
CA LEU A 30 22.96 -1.99 4.89
C LEU A 30 21.71 -2.77 5.30
N TYR A 31 21.11 -2.38 6.43
CA TYR A 31 19.78 -2.81 6.86
C TYR A 31 18.75 -1.83 6.31
N LEU A 32 18.01 -2.26 5.29
CA LEU A 32 17.05 -1.46 4.56
C LEU A 32 15.62 -1.83 4.99
N GLU A 33 14.97 -0.97 5.77
CA GLU A 33 13.56 -1.14 6.12
C GLU A 33 12.68 -0.83 4.90
N PHE A 34 11.87 -1.81 4.48
CA PHE A 34 10.84 -1.59 3.47
C PHE A 34 9.51 -1.23 4.13
N GLY A 35 9.07 0.01 3.89
CA GLY A 35 7.75 0.49 4.22
C GLY A 35 6.72 0.18 3.12
N GLY A 36 5.46 0.01 3.54
CA GLY A 36 4.35 -0.23 2.63
C GLY A 36 4.34 -1.60 1.94
N LYS A 37 3.62 -1.69 0.82
CA LYS A 37 3.45 -2.93 0.04
C LYS A 37 4.68 -3.18 -0.84
N LEU A 38 5.19 -4.40 -0.86
CA LEU A 38 6.31 -4.83 -1.72
C LEU A 38 5.88 -5.28 -3.11
N VAL A 39 4.68 -5.83 -3.20
CA VAL A 39 4.04 -6.32 -4.43
C VAL A 39 2.66 -5.70 -4.53
N GLU A 40 2.15 -5.60 -5.76
CA GLU A 40 0.82 -5.06 -6.05
C GLU A 40 0.57 -3.66 -5.45
N ASP A 41 1.54 -2.74 -5.59
CA ASP A 41 1.37 -1.33 -5.21
C ASP A 41 0.45 -0.58 -6.19
N LYS A 42 -0.83 -0.97 -6.16
CA LYS A 42 -1.89 -0.43 -7.04
C LYS A 42 -2.15 1.04 -6.80
N HIS A 43 -1.78 1.58 -5.64
CA HIS A 43 -1.87 3.02 -5.40
C HIS A 43 -0.82 3.75 -6.24
N ALA A 44 0.46 3.35 -6.15
CA ALA A 44 1.52 3.91 -6.98
C ALA A 44 1.21 3.81 -8.48
N MET A 45 0.75 2.63 -8.95
CA MET A 45 0.36 2.42 -10.36
C MET A 45 -0.72 3.40 -10.85
N ARG A 46 -1.69 3.77 -10.00
CA ARG A 46 -2.77 4.71 -10.37
C ARG A 46 -2.34 6.17 -10.26
N VAL A 47 -1.45 6.50 -9.34
CA VAL A 47 -0.98 7.87 -9.09
C VAL A 47 0.16 8.27 -10.04
N LEU A 48 0.95 7.30 -10.49
CA LEU A 48 2.09 7.46 -11.40
C LEU A 48 1.85 6.59 -12.65
N PRO A 49 1.13 7.06 -13.67
CA PRO A 49 0.81 6.27 -14.86
C PRO A 49 2.07 5.78 -15.58
N GLY A 50 2.30 4.47 -15.60
CA GLY A 50 3.53 3.84 -16.08
C GLY A 50 4.38 3.21 -14.96
N PHE A 51 4.01 3.39 -13.69
CA PHE A 51 4.62 2.68 -12.56
C PHE A 51 4.20 1.21 -12.56
N ASP A 52 5.17 0.31 -12.46
CA ASP A 52 4.95 -1.13 -12.33
C ASP A 52 4.56 -1.46 -10.88
N GLU A 53 3.37 -2.02 -10.65
CA GLU A 53 2.90 -2.36 -9.30
C GLU A 53 3.82 -3.34 -8.55
N ASN A 54 4.69 -4.06 -9.27
CA ASN A 54 5.70 -4.97 -8.74
C ASN A 54 7.13 -4.40 -8.82
N ALA A 55 7.28 -3.08 -8.98
CA ALA A 55 8.59 -2.43 -9.14
C ALA A 55 9.56 -2.74 -7.98
N LYS A 56 9.09 -2.74 -6.72
CA LYS A 56 9.95 -2.97 -5.55
C LYS A 56 10.54 -4.38 -5.52
N ILE A 57 9.73 -5.42 -5.81
CA ILE A 57 10.25 -6.80 -5.86
C ILE A 57 11.16 -7.02 -7.06
N LYS A 58 10.85 -6.43 -8.23
CA LYS A 58 11.73 -6.48 -9.41
C LYS A 58 13.07 -5.77 -9.17
N LEU A 59 13.06 -4.69 -8.41
CA LEU A 59 14.27 -4.01 -7.97
C LEU A 59 15.12 -4.91 -7.07
N LEU A 60 14.51 -5.58 -6.09
CA LEU A 60 15.22 -6.54 -5.24
C LEU A 60 15.78 -7.70 -6.06
N GLN A 61 15.04 -8.19 -7.05
CA GLN A 61 15.47 -9.25 -7.94
C GLN A 61 16.76 -8.89 -8.70
N ARG A 62 16.94 -7.63 -9.12
CA ARG A 62 18.19 -7.15 -9.73
C ARG A 62 19.39 -7.19 -8.78
N MET A 63 19.14 -7.26 -7.47
CA MET A 63 20.16 -7.29 -6.41
C MET A 63 20.17 -8.62 -5.65
N LYS A 64 19.54 -9.69 -6.17
CA LYS A 64 19.32 -10.96 -5.44
C LYS A 64 20.61 -11.62 -4.92
N ASP A 65 21.72 -11.46 -5.63
CA ASP A 65 23.02 -12.02 -5.23
C ASP A 65 23.65 -11.26 -4.05
N GLN A 66 23.22 -10.01 -3.82
CA GLN A 66 23.70 -9.13 -2.76
C GLN A 66 22.67 -8.90 -1.65
N ALA A 67 21.44 -9.39 -1.81
CA ALA A 67 20.32 -9.15 -0.92
C ALA A 67 19.83 -10.42 -0.22
N GLU A 68 19.56 -10.31 1.08
CA GLU A 68 18.84 -11.32 1.85
C GLU A 68 17.71 -10.65 2.65
N ILE A 69 16.64 -11.41 2.92
CA ILE A 69 15.39 -10.87 3.44
C ILE A 69 15.12 -11.38 4.86
N ILE A 70 14.83 -10.44 5.75
CA ILE A 70 14.31 -10.68 7.10
C ILE A 70 12.84 -10.25 7.13
N ILE A 71 11.96 -11.15 7.55
CA ILE A 71 10.52 -10.87 7.70
C ILE A 71 10.18 -10.75 9.18
N CYS A 72 9.80 -9.56 9.63
CA CYS A 72 9.35 -9.30 10.99
C CYS A 72 7.83 -9.51 11.12
N ILE A 73 7.39 -10.17 12.19
CA ILE A 73 5.98 -10.29 12.58
C ILE A 73 5.83 -10.09 14.09
N TYR A 74 4.84 -9.29 14.50
CA TYR A 74 4.58 -9.05 15.91
C TYR A 74 3.82 -10.23 16.52
N ALA A 75 4.31 -10.79 17.63
CA ALA A 75 3.67 -11.89 18.35
C ALA A 75 2.19 -11.59 18.70
N GLY A 76 1.90 -10.37 19.17
CA GLY A 76 0.53 -9.98 19.51
C GLY A 76 -0.43 -9.93 18.31
N ASP A 77 0.07 -9.68 17.10
CA ASP A 77 -0.75 -9.72 15.87
C ASP A 77 -1.12 -11.16 15.49
N ILE A 78 -0.26 -12.14 15.80
CA ILE A 78 -0.57 -13.59 15.66
C ILE A 78 -1.63 -13.99 16.68
N VAL A 79 -1.45 -13.62 17.96
CA VAL A 79 -2.41 -13.94 19.03
C VAL A 79 -3.80 -13.39 18.73
N LYS A 80 -3.89 -12.17 18.19
CA LYS A 80 -5.15 -11.51 17.84
C LYS A 80 -5.74 -11.96 16.50
N SER A 81 -5.07 -12.87 15.77
CA SER A 81 -5.45 -13.26 14.40
C SER A 81 -5.68 -12.04 13.51
N LYS A 82 -4.81 -11.03 13.61
CA LYS A 82 -4.99 -9.77 12.90
C LYS A 82 -5.03 -10.02 11.41
N THR A 83 -6.07 -9.52 10.75
CA THR A 83 -6.30 -9.68 9.31
C THR A 83 -5.78 -8.49 8.52
N ARG A 84 -5.12 -8.77 7.40
CA ARG A 84 -4.73 -7.77 6.41
C ARG A 84 -5.95 -7.46 5.53
N GLN A 85 -6.41 -6.21 5.56
CA GLN A 85 -7.65 -5.79 4.88
C GLN A 85 -7.63 -6.03 3.36
N ASP A 86 -6.47 -5.92 2.72
CA ASP A 86 -6.32 -6.09 1.27
C ASP A 86 -6.71 -7.49 0.78
N PHE A 87 -6.34 -8.53 1.55
CA PHE A 87 -6.45 -9.93 1.13
C PHE A 87 -7.42 -10.74 1.99
N GLY A 88 -7.87 -10.20 3.12
CA GLY A 88 -8.74 -10.90 4.06
C GLY A 88 -8.07 -12.08 4.77
N ILE A 89 -6.74 -12.18 4.74
CA ILE A 89 -5.97 -13.24 5.42
C ILE A 89 -5.29 -12.71 6.68
N THR A 90 -5.00 -13.60 7.63
CA THR A 90 -4.28 -13.28 8.86
C THR A 90 -2.81 -12.99 8.60
N TYR A 91 -2.16 -12.25 9.49
CA TYR A 91 -0.77 -11.81 9.32
C TYR A 91 0.24 -12.98 9.25
N ASP A 92 -0.04 -14.10 9.94
CA ASP A 92 0.77 -15.32 9.86
C ASP A 92 0.67 -15.99 8.48
N LEU A 93 -0.53 -16.00 7.88
CA LEU A 93 -0.73 -16.46 6.50
C LEU A 93 -0.09 -15.51 5.49
N GLU A 94 -0.12 -14.21 5.75
CA GLU A 94 0.57 -13.22 4.92
C GLU A 94 2.09 -13.41 4.95
N VAL A 95 2.69 -13.75 6.10
CA VAL A 95 4.13 -14.10 6.15
C VAL A 95 4.43 -15.31 5.26
N MET A 96 3.60 -16.36 5.32
CA MET A 96 3.76 -17.53 4.44
C MET A 96 3.68 -17.15 2.97
N ARG A 97 2.70 -16.31 2.60
CA ARG A 97 2.56 -15.80 1.23
C ARG A 97 3.77 -14.98 0.80
N LEU A 98 4.28 -14.08 1.66
CA LEU A 98 5.47 -13.28 1.36
C LEU A 98 6.70 -14.18 1.12
N ILE A 99 6.87 -15.25 1.89
CA ILE A 99 7.95 -16.22 1.67
C ILE A 99 7.85 -16.87 0.30
N ASP A 100 6.67 -17.34 -0.08
CA ASP A 100 6.44 -17.98 -1.38
C ASP A 100 6.61 -16.98 -2.53
N GLU A 101 6.17 -15.74 -2.34
CA GLU A 101 6.36 -14.64 -3.29
C GLU A 101 7.85 -14.33 -3.50
N PHE A 102 8.64 -14.17 -2.43
CA PHE A 102 10.08 -13.91 -2.58
C PHE A 102 10.80 -15.05 -3.29
N ARG A 103 10.45 -16.30 -2.97
CA ARG A 103 11.02 -17.48 -3.63
C ARG A 103 10.69 -17.53 -5.12
N SER A 104 9.51 -17.08 -5.55
CA SER A 104 9.14 -17.04 -6.97
C SER A 104 9.95 -16.03 -7.78
N TYR A 105 10.58 -15.05 -7.12
CA TYR A 105 11.49 -14.06 -7.72
C TYR A 105 12.98 -14.38 -7.48
N ASP A 106 13.32 -15.61 -7.06
CA ASP A 106 14.69 -16.03 -6.68
C ASP A 106 15.30 -15.19 -5.55
N LEU A 107 14.48 -14.67 -4.64
CA LEU A 107 14.95 -13.91 -3.49
C LEU A 107 15.07 -14.80 -2.25
N GLU A 108 16.22 -14.71 -1.60
CA GLU A 108 16.55 -15.50 -0.43
C GLU A 108 15.94 -14.91 0.83
N VAL A 109 14.99 -15.65 1.42
CA VAL A 109 14.48 -15.35 2.76
C VAL A 109 15.44 -15.95 3.78
N ASN A 110 16.18 -15.08 4.47
CA ASN A 110 17.13 -15.45 5.52
C ASN A 110 16.38 -16.02 6.73
N SER A 111 15.43 -15.25 7.28
CA SER A 111 14.74 -15.63 8.50
C SER A 111 13.43 -14.88 8.72
N VAL A 112 12.60 -15.44 9.61
CA VAL A 112 11.43 -14.77 10.17
C VAL A 112 11.71 -14.39 11.62
N VAL A 113 11.46 -13.13 11.98
CA VAL A 113 11.68 -12.60 13.33
C VAL A 113 10.33 -12.37 13.98
N VAL A 114 10.04 -13.11 15.05
CA VAL A 114 8.89 -12.86 15.91
C VAL A 114 9.26 -11.77 16.91
N THR A 115 8.75 -10.57 16.69
CA THR A 115 9.05 -9.38 17.50
C THR A 115 8.10 -9.27 18.68
N ARG A 116 8.60 -8.68 19.77
CA ARG A 116 7.93 -8.60 21.08
C ARG A 116 7.37 -9.96 21.48
N TYR A 117 8.22 -10.97 21.38
CA TYR A 117 7.88 -12.34 21.68
C TYR A 117 7.33 -12.47 23.10
N GLU A 118 6.22 -13.19 23.22
CA GLU A 118 5.60 -13.62 24.46
C GLU A 118 5.27 -15.10 24.29
N ASP A 119 5.45 -15.89 25.35
CA ASP A 119 5.20 -17.33 25.31
C ASP A 119 3.69 -17.60 25.18
N ALA A 120 3.27 -17.91 23.95
CA ALA A 120 1.88 -18.15 23.61
C ALA A 120 1.76 -19.37 22.67
N PRO A 121 0.79 -20.28 22.90
CA PRO A 121 0.65 -21.49 22.09
C PRO A 121 0.55 -21.23 20.57
N SER A 122 -0.20 -20.20 20.14
CA SER A 122 -0.35 -19.86 18.73
C SER A 122 0.95 -19.36 18.09
N VAL A 123 1.75 -18.58 18.83
CA VAL A 123 3.05 -18.08 18.40
C VAL A 123 4.05 -19.24 18.26
N ASN A 124 4.09 -20.13 19.25
CA ASN A 124 4.97 -21.30 19.25
C ASN A 124 4.61 -22.29 18.13
N GLN A 125 3.31 -22.48 17.86
CA GLN A 125 2.85 -23.29 16.72
C GLN A 125 3.28 -22.67 15.38
N PHE A 126 3.21 -21.35 15.26
CA PHE A 126 3.65 -20.65 14.05
C PHE A 126 5.16 -20.79 13.84
N ILE A 127 5.97 -20.62 14.89
CA ILE A 127 7.43 -20.84 14.84
C ILE A 127 7.73 -22.28 14.42
N ALA A 128 7.15 -23.28 15.09
CA ALA A 128 7.37 -24.69 14.76
C ALA A 128 6.94 -25.04 13.32
N LYS A 129 5.89 -24.38 12.79
CA LYS A 129 5.45 -24.55 11.40
C LYS A 129 6.49 -24.02 10.40
N LEU A 130 7.13 -22.89 10.69
CA LEU A 130 8.20 -22.31 9.87
C LEU A 130 9.46 -23.19 9.90
N GLU A 131 9.90 -23.60 11.09
CA GLU A 131 11.10 -24.42 11.26
C GLU A 131 10.97 -25.78 10.56
N ARG A 132 9.80 -26.42 10.62
CA ARG A 132 9.51 -27.67 9.88
C ARG A 132 9.57 -27.51 8.36
N ARG A 133 9.47 -26.28 7.85
CA ARG A 133 9.62 -25.94 6.42
C ARG A 133 11.04 -25.46 6.08
N GLY A 134 11.98 -25.62 7.01
CA GLY A 134 13.38 -25.20 6.85
C GLY A 134 13.57 -23.68 6.89
N ILE A 135 12.62 -22.94 7.45
CA ILE A 135 12.72 -21.48 7.58
C ILE A 135 13.27 -21.17 8.97
N ARG A 136 14.40 -20.46 9.01
CA ARG A 136 15.04 -20.05 10.26
C ARG A 136 14.19 -18.99 10.96
N THR A 137 14.02 -19.13 12.27
CA THR A 137 13.26 -18.19 13.09
C THR A 137 14.11 -17.59 14.21
N TYR A 138 13.86 -16.33 14.53
CA TYR A 138 14.43 -15.65 15.71
C TYR A 138 13.30 -15.03 16.53
N THR A 139 13.49 -14.96 17.84
CA THR A 139 12.57 -14.27 18.76
C THR A 139 13.24 -13.03 19.31
N HIS A 140 12.63 -11.87 19.10
CA HIS A 140 13.05 -10.60 19.72
C HIS A 140 12.03 -10.24 20.80
N ASN A 141 12.49 -10.05 22.02
CA ASN A 141 11.66 -9.59 23.13
C ASN A 141 11.43 -8.07 23.02
N TYR A 142 10.60 -7.52 23.91
CA TYR A 142 10.47 -6.09 24.07
C TYR A 142 11.83 -5.46 24.46
N THR A 143 12.30 -4.49 23.68
CA THR A 143 13.55 -3.76 23.99
C THR A 143 13.31 -2.80 25.16
N LYS A 144 14.00 -3.05 26.27
CA LYS A 144 13.92 -2.22 27.48
C LYS A 144 14.30 -0.77 27.17
N GLY A 145 13.56 0.19 27.75
CA GLY A 145 13.80 1.62 27.57
C GLY A 145 13.27 2.23 26.26
N TYR A 146 12.82 1.40 25.30
CA TYR A 146 12.40 1.89 23.99
C TYR A 146 11.11 2.74 24.05
N PRO A 147 11.02 3.88 23.32
CA PRO A 147 12.04 4.49 22.47
C PRO A 147 12.90 5.56 23.16
N THR A 148 12.61 5.94 24.41
CA THR A 148 13.09 7.21 24.99
C THR A 148 14.41 7.12 25.77
N ASP A 149 14.71 5.96 26.35
CA ASP A 149 15.90 5.76 27.19
C ASP A 149 17.04 5.14 26.37
N VAL A 150 17.77 6.01 25.66
CA VAL A 150 18.83 5.61 24.72
C VAL A 150 19.93 4.79 25.38
N ASP A 151 20.31 5.12 26.61
CA ASP A 151 21.38 4.43 27.33
C ASP A 151 20.99 2.98 27.63
N THR A 152 19.75 2.76 28.07
CA THR A 152 19.24 1.39 28.26
C THR A 152 19.03 0.67 26.93
N ILE A 153 18.53 1.35 25.89
CA ILE A 153 18.31 0.76 24.56
C ILE A 153 19.62 0.24 23.96
N VAL A 154 20.69 1.04 24.00
CA VAL A 154 22.01 0.73 23.41
C VAL A 154 22.90 0.03 24.43
N SER A 155 22.38 -1.03 25.05
CA SER A 155 23.07 -1.82 26.08
C SER A 155 22.84 -3.32 25.91
N GLU A 156 23.52 -4.12 26.75
CA GLU A 156 23.27 -5.57 26.87
C GLU A 156 21.85 -5.91 27.32
N GLU A 157 21.21 -5.04 28.11
CA GLU A 157 19.83 -5.24 28.56
C GLU A 157 18.77 -4.77 27.55
N GLY A 158 19.19 -3.89 26.62
CA GLY A 158 18.36 -3.37 25.53
C GLY A 158 18.49 -4.22 24.27
N TYR A 159 19.20 -3.71 23.26
CA TYR A 159 19.43 -4.44 22.01
C TYR A 159 20.25 -5.71 22.19
N GLY A 160 21.17 -5.77 23.16
CA GLY A 160 22.00 -6.96 23.40
C GLY A 160 21.24 -8.16 23.94
N ALA A 161 20.05 -7.94 24.51
CA ALA A 161 19.19 -9.02 25.02
C ALA A 161 18.50 -9.79 23.89
N ASN A 162 18.35 -9.18 22.72
CA ASN A 162 17.84 -9.84 21.54
C ASN A 162 18.97 -10.60 20.82
N PRO A 163 18.69 -11.78 20.24
CA PRO A 163 19.69 -12.51 19.49
C PRO A 163 20.05 -11.77 18.20
N TYR A 164 21.34 -11.81 17.86
CA TYR A 164 21.83 -11.40 16.55
C TYR A 164 21.33 -12.37 15.48
N ILE A 165 20.68 -11.83 14.47
CA ILE A 165 20.27 -12.53 13.25
C ILE A 165 21.50 -12.68 12.39
N GLU A 166 21.85 -13.93 12.09
CA GLU A 166 23.01 -14.25 11.26
C GLU A 166 22.72 -13.91 9.81
N VAL A 167 23.48 -12.97 9.27
CA VAL A 167 23.37 -12.52 7.89
C VAL A 167 24.71 -12.65 7.17
N THR A 168 24.68 -12.89 5.86
CA THR A 168 25.86 -13.14 5.04
C THR A 168 26.09 -12.05 4.00
N LYS A 169 25.02 -11.54 3.39
CA LYS A 169 25.05 -10.59 2.29
C LYS A 169 25.18 -9.13 2.76
N PRO A 170 25.61 -8.21 1.87
CA PRO A 170 25.80 -6.79 2.23
C PRO A 170 24.47 -6.02 2.36
N LEU A 171 23.42 -6.38 1.63
CA LEU A 171 22.10 -5.78 1.72
C LEU A 171 21.14 -6.70 2.47
N ILE A 172 20.59 -6.19 3.57
CA ILE A 172 19.60 -6.90 4.37
C ILE A 172 18.29 -6.13 4.28
N VAL A 173 17.32 -6.73 3.60
CA VAL A 173 15.98 -6.17 3.45
C VAL A 173 15.14 -6.58 4.64
N VAL A 174 14.62 -5.61 5.39
CA VAL A 174 13.77 -5.86 6.56
C VAL A 174 12.33 -5.48 6.22
N THR A 175 11.44 -6.45 6.22
CA THR A 175 10.04 -6.28 5.82
C THR A 175 9.07 -6.95 6.81
N GLY A 176 7.76 -6.86 6.56
CA GLY A 176 6.73 -7.50 7.38
C GLY A 176 5.33 -7.38 6.76
N PRO A 177 4.33 -8.09 7.32
CA PRO A 177 2.96 -8.12 6.79
C PRO A 177 2.24 -6.75 6.91
N GLY A 178 2.75 -5.82 7.71
CA GLY A 178 2.22 -4.45 7.79
C GLY A 178 3.01 -3.50 8.70
N GLY A 179 2.37 -2.38 9.02
CA GLY A 179 2.87 -1.43 10.03
C GLY A 179 2.87 -2.05 11.43
N GLY A 180 3.86 -1.67 12.26
CA GLY A 180 3.96 -2.13 13.65
C GLY A 180 4.59 -3.51 13.87
N SER A 181 5.05 -4.20 12.81
CA SER A 181 5.67 -5.53 12.93
C SER A 181 7.08 -5.53 13.54
N GLY A 182 7.65 -4.37 13.87
CA GLY A 182 8.97 -4.24 14.52
C GLY A 182 10.18 -4.08 13.59
N LYS A 183 9.96 -3.79 12.29
CA LYS A 183 11.03 -3.65 11.27
C LYS A 183 12.17 -2.71 11.68
N LEU A 184 11.83 -1.49 12.10
CA LEU A 184 12.78 -0.49 12.58
C LEU A 184 13.61 -1.01 13.76
N ALA A 185 12.94 -1.52 14.80
CA ALA A 185 13.60 -2.00 16.02
C ALA A 185 14.54 -3.18 15.73
N THR A 186 14.12 -4.12 14.87
CA THR A 186 14.98 -5.22 14.41
C THR A 186 16.17 -4.70 13.61
N SER A 187 15.97 -3.73 12.71
CA SER A 187 17.07 -3.14 11.93
C SER A 187 18.11 -2.47 12.82
N LEU A 188 17.69 -1.68 13.81
CA LEU A 188 18.60 -1.01 14.76
C LEU A 188 19.29 -1.98 15.71
N SER A 189 18.59 -3.02 16.19
CA SER A 189 19.18 -4.11 16.97
C SER A 189 20.29 -4.81 16.19
N GLN A 190 20.09 -5.04 14.90
CA GLN A 190 21.12 -5.61 14.04
C GLN A 190 22.32 -4.68 13.84
N VAL A 191 22.09 -3.37 13.60
CA VAL A 191 23.17 -2.39 13.50
C VAL A 191 23.99 -2.36 14.80
N TYR A 192 23.34 -2.36 15.96
CA TYR A 192 24.02 -2.49 17.27
C TYR A 192 24.92 -3.73 17.35
N HIS A 193 24.39 -4.89 16.96
CA HIS A 193 25.13 -6.14 16.99
C HIS A 193 26.31 -6.20 16.00
N GLU A 194 26.22 -5.52 14.86
CA GLU A 194 27.33 -5.40 13.92
C GLU A 194 28.48 -4.58 14.51
N TYR A 195 28.17 -3.42 15.09
CA TYR A 195 29.16 -2.56 15.75
C TYR A 195 29.82 -3.24 16.94
N LYS A 196 29.05 -3.96 17.77
CA LYS A 196 29.58 -4.79 18.86
C LYS A 196 30.56 -5.86 18.37
N ARG A 197 30.42 -6.32 17.12
CA ARG A 197 31.30 -7.30 16.46
C ARG A 197 32.43 -6.65 15.65
N GLY A 198 32.63 -5.34 15.77
CA GLY A 198 33.67 -4.60 15.05
C GLY A 198 33.39 -4.42 13.56
N ARG A 199 32.15 -4.63 13.10
CA ARG A 199 31.74 -4.41 11.71
C ARG A 199 30.86 -3.17 11.62
N LYS A 200 31.12 -2.34 10.62
CA LYS A 200 30.26 -1.19 10.32
C LYS A 200 28.94 -1.67 9.70
N ALA A 201 27.86 -0.97 10.02
CA ALA A 201 26.56 -1.21 9.44
C ALA A 201 25.74 0.08 9.41
N ARG A 202 24.80 0.18 8.47
CA ARG A 202 23.93 1.34 8.34
C ARG A 202 22.48 0.89 8.31
N TYR A 203 21.62 1.76 8.79
CA TYR A 203 20.17 1.65 8.64
C TYR A 203 19.73 2.62 7.55
N ALA A 204 18.77 2.25 6.70
CA ALA A 204 18.09 3.18 5.79
C ALA A 204 16.63 2.75 5.61
N LYS A 205 15.80 3.67 5.08
CA LYS A 205 14.38 3.44 4.90
C LYS A 205 13.97 3.56 3.43
N PHE A 206 13.21 2.58 2.94
CA PHE A 206 12.61 2.59 1.62
C PHE A 206 11.10 2.82 1.77
N GLU A 207 10.63 3.99 1.37
CA GLU A 207 9.22 4.31 1.20
C GLU A 207 9.00 5.02 -0.12
N THR A 208 7.92 4.66 -0.83
CA THR A 208 7.59 5.29 -2.12
C THR A 208 6.93 6.65 -1.92
N PHE A 209 6.12 6.80 -0.86
CA PHE A 209 5.38 8.01 -0.56
C PHE A 209 5.56 8.42 0.91
N PRO A 210 5.58 9.73 1.22
CA PRO A 210 5.53 10.84 0.26
C PRO A 210 6.79 10.92 -0.62
N VAL A 211 6.67 11.56 -1.77
CA VAL A 211 7.80 11.79 -2.68
C VAL A 211 8.54 13.03 -2.22
N TRP A 212 9.71 12.82 -1.61
CA TRP A 212 10.45 13.87 -0.89
C TRP A 212 10.84 15.07 -1.75
N ASN A 213 11.15 14.84 -3.03
CA ASN A 213 11.57 15.87 -3.98
C ASN A 213 10.43 16.49 -4.80
N LEU A 214 9.16 16.17 -4.47
CA LEU A 214 8.00 16.89 -4.99
C LEU A 214 7.48 17.89 -3.94
N PRO A 215 6.87 19.01 -4.35
CA PRO A 215 6.28 19.96 -3.41
C PRO A 215 5.26 19.30 -2.46
N LEU A 216 5.10 19.88 -1.27
CA LEU A 216 4.14 19.40 -0.27
C LEU A 216 2.71 19.30 -0.85
N LYS A 217 2.30 20.34 -1.57
CA LYS A 217 0.98 20.44 -2.21
C LYS A 217 0.91 19.79 -3.60
N HIS A 218 1.91 19.00 -3.97
CA HIS A 218 1.86 18.27 -5.22
C HIS A 218 0.73 17.22 -5.16
N PRO A 219 -0.16 17.12 -6.17
CA PRO A 219 -1.27 16.15 -6.14
C PRO A 219 -0.85 14.71 -5.84
N VAL A 220 0.34 14.27 -6.28
CA VAL A 220 0.92 12.96 -5.94
C VAL A 220 1.08 12.76 -4.43
N ASN A 221 1.60 13.76 -3.72
CA ASN A 221 1.75 13.71 -2.25
C ASN A 221 0.39 13.80 -1.56
N ILE A 222 -0.52 14.65 -2.05
CA ILE A 222 -1.88 14.75 -1.51
C ILE A 222 -2.68 13.45 -1.72
N ALA A 223 -2.46 12.75 -2.82
CA ALA A 223 -3.08 11.45 -3.08
C ALA A 223 -2.63 10.37 -2.09
N TYR A 224 -1.36 10.40 -1.67
CA TYR A 224 -0.87 9.53 -0.60
C TYR A 224 -1.57 9.86 0.72
N GLU A 225 -1.66 11.13 1.07
CA GLU A 225 -2.34 11.56 2.30
C GLU A 225 -3.82 11.20 2.33
N ALA A 226 -4.51 11.30 1.19
CA ALA A 226 -5.88 10.84 1.03
C ALA A 226 -6.01 9.31 1.13
N ALA A 227 -4.95 8.56 0.84
CA ALA A 227 -4.92 7.11 0.98
C ALA A 227 -4.59 6.65 2.41
N THR A 228 -4.08 7.54 3.27
CA THR A 228 -3.69 7.28 4.67
C THR A 228 -4.46 8.13 5.69
N ALA A 229 -5.58 8.74 5.29
CA ALA A 229 -6.34 9.66 6.13
C ALA A 229 -6.79 9.03 7.46
N ASP A 230 -7.05 7.72 7.47
CA ASP A 230 -7.40 6.94 8.65
C ASP A 230 -6.23 6.71 9.62
N LEU A 231 -5.01 6.68 9.10
CA LEU A 231 -3.78 6.51 9.88
C LEU A 231 -3.31 7.80 10.57
N LYS A 232 -3.95 8.94 10.25
CA LYS A 232 -3.58 10.28 10.72
C LYS A 232 -2.13 10.67 10.38
N ASP A 233 -1.56 10.02 9.37
CA ASP A 233 -0.29 10.42 8.78
C ASP A 233 -0.57 11.61 7.85
N PHE A 234 0.16 12.71 8.01
CA PHE A 234 0.04 13.89 7.17
C PHE A 234 1.41 14.34 6.68
N ASN A 235 1.44 14.86 5.44
CA ASN A 235 2.68 15.33 4.85
C ASN A 235 3.09 16.66 5.47
N MET A 236 4.39 16.88 5.59
CA MET A 236 4.96 18.15 6.04
C MET A 236 6.33 18.38 5.41
N ILE A 237 6.80 19.63 5.48
CA ILE A 237 8.20 19.93 5.14
C ILE A 237 9.09 19.32 6.22
N ASP A 238 10.16 18.67 5.80
CA ASP A 238 11.21 18.17 6.68
C ASP A 238 12.02 19.36 7.24
N PRO A 239 11.81 19.74 8.52
CA PRO A 239 12.50 20.90 9.09
C PRO A 239 14.00 20.65 9.23
N PHE A 240 14.41 19.39 9.45
CA PHE A 240 15.81 19.03 9.64
C PHE A 240 16.59 19.12 8.32
N HIS A 241 15.97 18.70 7.21
CA HIS A 241 16.59 18.82 5.89
C HIS A 241 16.74 20.28 5.48
N LEU A 242 15.69 21.09 5.73
CA LEU A 242 15.71 22.52 5.46
C LEU A 242 16.78 23.25 6.27
N GLU A 243 16.92 22.94 7.56
CA GLU A 243 17.96 23.54 8.42
C GLU A 243 19.37 23.12 7.98
N ALA A 244 19.58 21.84 7.65
CA ALA A 244 20.89 21.30 7.33
C ALA A 244 21.41 21.69 5.94
N TYR A 245 20.52 21.84 4.95
CA TYR A 245 20.89 22.01 3.55
C TYR A 245 20.30 23.27 2.89
N GLY A 246 19.32 23.94 3.51
CA GLY A 246 18.57 25.03 2.88
C GLY A 246 17.62 24.55 1.77
N GLU A 247 17.42 23.23 1.65
CA GLU A 247 16.61 22.60 0.61
C GLU A 247 15.27 22.13 1.18
N THR A 248 14.19 22.36 0.43
CA THR A 248 12.85 21.91 0.84
C THR A 248 12.65 20.46 0.42
N ALA A 249 12.40 19.58 1.40
CA ALA A 249 12.01 18.19 1.18
C ALA A 249 10.70 17.88 1.91
N VAL A 250 9.93 16.93 1.37
CA VAL A 250 8.66 16.48 1.97
C VAL A 250 8.88 15.17 2.73
N ASN A 251 8.40 15.14 3.96
CA ASN A 251 8.32 13.95 4.79
C ASN A 251 6.91 13.90 5.43
N TYR A 252 6.71 13.06 6.43
CA TYR A 252 5.45 12.97 7.16
C TYR A 252 5.70 12.98 8.66
N ASN A 253 4.69 13.40 9.41
CA ASN A 253 4.79 13.70 10.84
C ASN A 253 5.45 12.60 11.68
N ARG A 254 5.08 11.33 11.47
CA ARG A 254 5.59 10.22 12.29
C ARG A 254 7.11 10.05 12.18
N ASP A 255 7.66 10.19 10.98
CA ASP A 255 9.09 10.06 10.75
C ASP A 255 9.85 11.29 11.24
N VAL A 256 9.29 12.49 11.02
CA VAL A 256 9.85 13.74 11.54
C VAL A 256 9.89 13.74 13.07
N ASP A 257 8.80 13.32 13.73
CA ASP A 257 8.71 13.25 15.19
C ASP A 257 9.67 12.21 15.78
N ALA A 258 9.87 11.08 15.09
CA ALA A 258 10.75 10.00 15.53
C ALA A 258 12.25 10.29 15.28
N PHE A 259 12.57 11.16 14.32
CA PHE A 259 13.94 11.37 13.85
C PHE A 259 14.94 11.78 14.96
N PRO A 260 14.64 12.70 15.90
CA PRO A 260 15.59 13.07 16.95
C PRO A 260 16.03 11.88 17.82
N VAL A 261 15.09 11.00 18.14
CA VAL A 261 15.35 9.80 18.93
C VAL A 261 16.16 8.79 18.12
N LEU A 262 15.79 8.57 16.86
CA LEU A 262 16.53 7.68 15.95
C LEU A 262 17.97 8.14 15.74
N LYS A 263 18.18 9.44 15.54
CA LYS A 263 19.52 10.03 15.40
C LYS A 263 20.37 9.74 16.65
N ARG A 264 19.83 9.95 17.85
CA ARG A 264 20.53 9.65 19.11
C ARG A 264 20.87 8.17 19.27
N ILE A 265 19.96 7.27 18.92
CA ILE A 265 20.21 5.82 18.96
C ILE A 265 21.35 5.45 17.99
N LEU A 266 21.31 5.94 16.76
CA LEU A 266 22.36 5.68 15.77
C LEU A 266 23.71 6.27 16.20
N GLN A 267 23.74 7.48 16.75
CA GLN A 267 24.96 8.08 17.32
C GLN A 267 25.53 7.22 18.45
N ALA A 268 24.68 6.76 19.37
CA ALA A 268 25.11 5.91 20.49
C ALA A 268 25.65 4.55 20.02
N ILE A 269 25.05 3.95 18.98
CA ILE A 269 25.54 2.69 18.40
C ILE A 269 26.88 2.89 17.67
N THR A 270 26.97 3.95 16.86
CA THR A 270 28.11 4.15 15.94
C THR A 270 29.29 4.84 16.58
N GLY A 271 29.08 5.54 17.71
CA GLY A 271 30.08 6.38 18.36
C GLY A 271 30.46 7.64 17.57
N SER A 272 29.66 8.01 16.55
CA SER A 272 29.93 9.15 15.66
C SER A 272 28.69 10.01 15.45
N ASP A 273 28.91 11.32 15.27
CA ASP A 273 27.88 12.26 14.81
C ASP A 273 27.85 12.39 13.27
N GLU A 274 28.78 11.72 12.58
CA GLU A 274 28.75 11.60 11.12
C GLU A 274 27.65 10.62 10.71
N GLY A 275 26.46 11.16 10.41
CA GLY A 275 25.29 10.37 10.05
C GLY A 275 24.21 11.17 9.35
N TYR A 276 22.97 10.70 9.44
CA TYR A 276 21.80 11.36 8.88
C TYR A 276 21.57 12.71 9.56
N LYS A 277 21.37 13.76 8.76
CA LYS A 277 20.99 15.09 9.27
C LYS A 277 19.47 15.28 9.27
N SER A 278 18.76 14.49 8.49
CA SER A 278 17.30 14.53 8.34
C SER A 278 16.71 13.14 8.07
N PRO A 279 15.39 12.93 8.30
CA PRO A 279 14.71 11.71 7.84
C PRO A 279 14.69 11.60 6.30
N THR A 280 14.78 12.71 5.57
CA THR A 280 15.00 12.69 4.11
C THR A 280 16.32 12.00 3.73
N ASP A 281 17.42 12.30 4.44
CA ASP A 281 18.72 11.63 4.19
C ASP A 281 18.68 10.13 4.50
N MET A 282 17.85 9.75 5.48
CA MET A 282 17.64 8.35 5.90
C MET A 282 16.86 7.55 4.87
N GLY A 283 16.07 8.23 4.03
CA GLY A 283 15.34 7.67 2.92
C GLY A 283 16.25 7.30 1.75
N VAL A 284 15.83 6.30 0.96
CA VAL A 284 16.51 5.95 -0.30
C VAL A 284 15.67 6.21 -1.55
N ASN A 285 14.51 6.82 -1.42
CA ASN A 285 13.53 6.93 -2.50
C ASN A 285 14.01 7.80 -3.67
N ARG A 286 13.91 7.28 -4.89
CA ARG A 286 14.21 7.96 -6.15
C ARG A 286 12.99 8.06 -7.09
N VAL A 287 11.79 7.75 -6.61
CA VAL A 287 10.58 7.68 -7.47
C VAL A 287 10.31 9.00 -8.21
N GLY A 288 10.48 10.16 -7.57
CA GLY A 288 10.21 11.46 -8.20
C GLY A 288 11.10 11.76 -9.42
N PHE A 289 12.30 11.16 -9.51
CA PHE A 289 13.21 11.36 -10.64
C PHE A 289 12.79 10.61 -11.91
N ALA A 290 11.83 9.69 -11.80
CA ALA A 290 11.32 8.89 -12.90
C ALA A 290 9.99 9.40 -13.49
N ILE A 291 9.49 10.53 -12.98
CA ILE A 291 8.37 11.24 -13.60
C ILE A 291 8.84 11.85 -14.93
N THR A 292 8.18 11.47 -16.02
CA THR A 292 8.49 11.93 -17.38
C THR A 292 7.49 12.97 -17.88
N ASP A 293 6.28 12.99 -17.33
CA ASP A 293 5.25 14.01 -17.59
C ASP A 293 4.51 14.33 -16.29
N ASP A 294 4.84 15.49 -15.69
CA ASP A 294 4.29 15.93 -14.41
C ASP A 294 2.77 16.15 -14.46
N GLU A 295 2.26 16.71 -15.56
CA GLU A 295 0.82 16.99 -15.70
C GLU A 295 -0.02 15.72 -15.77
N VAL A 296 0.50 14.67 -16.41
CA VAL A 296 -0.15 13.35 -16.43
C VAL A 296 -0.22 12.75 -15.01
N CYS A 297 0.87 12.82 -14.24
CA CYS A 297 0.91 12.36 -12.86
C CYS A 297 0.00 13.20 -11.95
N ARG A 298 -0.06 14.53 -12.16
CA ARG A 298 -0.97 15.43 -11.43
C ARG A 298 -2.42 15.05 -11.66
N GLU A 299 -2.82 14.84 -12.90
CA GLU A 299 -4.20 14.48 -13.22
C GLU A 299 -4.56 13.10 -12.67
N ALA A 300 -3.69 12.11 -12.83
CA ALA A 300 -3.90 10.77 -12.30
C ALA A 300 -4.04 10.78 -10.76
N ALA A 301 -3.21 11.57 -10.08
CA ALA A 301 -3.27 11.75 -8.64
C ALA A 301 -4.56 12.48 -8.19
N ARG A 302 -5.00 13.53 -8.90
CA ARG A 302 -6.32 14.19 -8.64
C ARG A 302 -7.46 13.18 -8.72
N GLN A 303 -7.47 12.33 -9.76
CA GLN A 303 -8.46 11.27 -9.92
C GLN A 303 -8.40 10.22 -8.79
N GLU A 304 -7.21 9.93 -8.25
CA GLU A 304 -7.07 9.09 -7.04
C GLU A 304 -7.63 9.79 -5.80
N VAL A 305 -7.39 11.08 -5.59
CA VAL A 305 -7.97 11.83 -4.46
C VAL A 305 -9.50 11.81 -4.51
N VAL A 306 -10.10 12.07 -5.68
CA VAL A 306 -11.56 11.97 -5.87
C VAL A 306 -12.06 10.54 -5.57
N ARG A 307 -11.33 9.51 -6.04
CA ARG A 307 -11.65 8.11 -5.72
C ARG A 307 -11.62 7.85 -4.22
N ARG A 308 -10.62 8.37 -3.49
CA ARG A 308 -10.50 8.21 -2.03
C ARG A 308 -11.63 8.90 -1.28
N TYR A 309 -12.03 10.09 -1.69
CA TYR A 309 -13.21 10.76 -1.14
C TYR A 309 -14.50 9.95 -1.33
N LEU A 310 -14.76 9.44 -2.54
CA LEU A 310 -15.95 8.61 -2.80
C LEU A 310 -15.95 7.30 -1.99
N ILE A 311 -14.78 6.68 -1.81
CA ILE A 311 -14.61 5.52 -0.93
C ILE A 311 -14.90 5.91 0.53
N ALA A 312 -14.40 7.06 0.99
CA ALA A 312 -14.65 7.55 2.34
C ALA A 312 -16.14 7.82 2.58
N GLU A 313 -16.86 8.42 1.62
CA GLU A 313 -18.32 8.60 1.72
C GLU A 313 -19.04 7.25 1.91
N CYS A 314 -18.63 6.23 1.13
CA CYS A 314 -19.19 4.89 1.25
C CYS A 314 -18.85 4.24 2.61
N SER A 315 -17.61 4.37 3.08
CA SER A 315 -17.13 3.81 4.35
C SER A 315 -17.79 4.47 5.55
N TYR A 316 -17.98 5.79 5.52
CA TYR A 316 -18.67 6.53 6.56
C TYR A 316 -20.14 6.08 6.67
N ARG A 317 -20.84 5.96 5.53
CA ARG A 317 -22.22 5.43 5.53
C ARG A 317 -22.33 3.99 6.05
N LYS A 318 -21.26 3.20 5.96
CA LYS A 318 -21.19 1.84 6.52
C LYS A 318 -20.77 1.82 8.00
N GLY A 319 -20.42 2.97 8.60
CA GLY A 319 -19.91 3.07 9.96
C GLY A 319 -18.48 2.53 10.14
N SER A 320 -17.70 2.44 9.05
CA SER A 320 -16.33 1.91 9.09
C SER A 320 -15.27 2.97 9.36
N ILE A 321 -15.59 4.25 9.19
CA ILE A 321 -14.74 5.40 9.53
C ILE A 321 -15.57 6.45 10.25
N ASP A 322 -14.91 7.36 10.94
CA ASP A 322 -15.55 8.50 11.61
C ASP A 322 -15.78 9.68 10.65
N GLU A 323 -16.53 10.67 11.12
CA GLU A 323 -16.82 11.90 10.36
C GLU A 323 -15.55 12.70 10.08
N SER A 324 -14.61 12.72 11.03
CA SER A 324 -13.36 13.47 10.90
C SER A 324 -12.49 12.98 9.73
N THR A 325 -12.44 11.66 9.50
CA THR A 325 -11.74 11.07 8.35
C THR A 325 -12.43 11.43 7.03
N LEU A 326 -13.76 11.43 6.98
CA LEU A 326 -14.51 11.85 5.80
C LEU A 326 -14.26 13.33 5.46
N GLU A 327 -14.33 14.21 6.46
CA GLU A 327 -14.03 15.63 6.31
C GLU A 327 -12.59 15.85 5.83
N ARG A 328 -11.62 15.11 6.37
CA ARG A 328 -10.22 15.18 5.90
C ARG A 328 -10.10 14.83 4.42
N CYS A 329 -10.71 13.73 3.97
CA CYS A 329 -10.72 13.35 2.55
C CYS A 329 -11.37 14.43 1.66
N LYS A 330 -12.43 15.08 2.14
CA LYS A 330 -13.09 16.17 1.43
C LYS A 330 -12.16 17.39 1.29
N LEU A 331 -11.50 17.80 2.37
CA LEU A 331 -10.56 18.93 2.36
C LEU A 331 -9.38 18.67 1.40
N LEU A 332 -8.83 17.45 1.39
CA LEU A 332 -7.74 17.07 0.48
C LEU A 332 -8.18 17.11 -1.00
N MET A 333 -9.44 16.75 -1.29
CA MET A 333 -10.02 16.87 -2.64
C MET A 333 -10.15 18.33 -3.06
N GLU A 334 -10.64 19.20 -2.17
CA GLU A 334 -10.74 20.63 -2.43
C GLU A 334 -9.36 21.29 -2.59
N GLU A 335 -8.36 20.84 -1.83
CA GLU A 335 -6.97 21.36 -1.89
C GLU A 335 -6.30 21.11 -3.25
N VAL A 336 -6.61 19.98 -3.92
CA VAL A 336 -6.14 19.72 -5.29
C VAL A 336 -7.02 20.38 -6.36
N GLY A 337 -7.98 21.20 -5.95
CA GLY A 337 -8.91 21.90 -6.84
C GLY A 337 -9.93 20.98 -7.50
N ALA A 338 -10.22 19.83 -6.91
CA ALA A 338 -11.11 18.83 -7.47
C ALA A 338 -12.48 18.77 -6.78
N THR A 339 -13.44 18.15 -7.47
CA THR A 339 -14.77 17.82 -6.98
C THR A 339 -15.11 16.38 -7.34
N LYS A 340 -16.14 15.81 -6.70
CA LYS A 340 -16.62 14.46 -7.07
C LYS A 340 -17.04 14.35 -8.55
N TYR A 341 -17.37 15.46 -9.20
CA TYR A 341 -17.82 15.50 -10.60
C TYR A 341 -16.69 15.49 -11.62
N ASP A 342 -15.43 15.69 -11.19
CA ASP A 342 -14.26 15.50 -12.06
C ASP A 342 -14.05 14.03 -12.44
N ARG A 343 -14.79 13.13 -11.80
CA ARG A 343 -15.00 11.76 -12.25
C ARG A 343 -16.31 11.70 -13.08
N PRO A 344 -16.26 11.67 -14.43
CA PRO A 344 -17.44 11.87 -15.28
C PRO A 344 -18.57 10.86 -15.06
N ALA A 345 -18.22 9.65 -14.61
CA ALA A 345 -19.19 8.60 -14.27
C ALA A 345 -20.16 9.02 -13.14
N VAL A 346 -19.74 9.90 -12.22
CA VAL A 346 -20.58 10.37 -11.12
C VAL A 346 -21.76 11.18 -11.66
N ALA A 347 -21.47 12.24 -12.43
CA ALA A 347 -22.50 13.08 -13.04
C ALA A 347 -23.41 12.27 -13.96
N ALA A 348 -22.86 11.34 -14.76
CA ALA A 348 -23.65 10.52 -15.66
C ALA A 348 -24.65 9.61 -14.93
N ALA A 349 -24.24 9.00 -13.80
CA ALA A 349 -25.13 8.17 -13.01
C ALA A 349 -26.26 9.00 -12.35
N GLU A 350 -25.91 10.15 -11.77
CA GLU A 350 -26.88 11.04 -11.12
C GLU A 350 -27.89 11.62 -12.14
N ASN A 351 -27.41 12.16 -13.26
CA ASN A 351 -28.26 12.71 -14.32
C ASN A 351 -29.21 11.65 -14.91
N TYR A 352 -28.74 10.41 -15.09
CA TYR A 352 -29.60 9.34 -15.61
C TYR A 352 -30.66 8.90 -14.59
N ALA A 353 -30.32 8.87 -13.30
CA ALA A 353 -31.30 8.62 -12.24
C ALA A 353 -32.39 9.69 -12.20
N GLU A 354 -32.01 10.97 -12.25
CA GLU A 354 -32.95 12.08 -12.30
C GLU A 354 -33.83 12.08 -13.55
N PHE A 355 -33.24 11.80 -14.71
CA PHE A 355 -33.98 11.66 -15.96
C PHE A 355 -35.07 10.60 -15.83
N LYS A 356 -34.76 9.43 -15.24
CA LYS A 356 -35.76 8.38 -15.02
C LYS A 356 -36.83 8.79 -14.01
N ARG A 357 -36.46 9.45 -12.92
CA ARG A 357 -37.44 9.99 -11.95
C ARG A 357 -38.40 10.98 -12.60
N LYS A 358 -37.93 11.88 -13.47
CA LYS A 358 -38.77 12.82 -14.22
C LYS A 358 -39.71 12.11 -15.20
N GLN A 359 -39.29 10.99 -15.80
CA GLN A 359 -40.14 10.20 -16.71
C GLN A 359 -41.30 9.49 -15.99
N ASN A 360 -41.06 8.94 -14.80
CA ASN A 360 -42.09 8.29 -13.99
C ASN A 360 -41.68 8.27 -12.51
N PRO A 361 -42.12 9.27 -11.72
CA PRO A 361 -41.71 9.42 -10.32
C PRO A 361 -42.06 8.19 -9.47
N GLU A 362 -43.28 7.66 -9.59
CA GLU A 362 -43.76 6.52 -8.80
C GLU A 362 -42.93 5.26 -9.07
N ARG A 363 -42.59 5.01 -10.33
CA ARG A 363 -41.83 3.81 -10.73
C ARG A 363 -40.34 3.90 -10.39
N TYR A 364 -39.76 5.11 -10.43
CA TYR A 364 -38.32 5.31 -10.39
C TYR A 364 -37.81 6.10 -9.18
N GLU A 365 -38.65 6.33 -8.16
CA GLU A 365 -38.26 6.96 -6.90
C GLU A 365 -36.93 6.40 -6.36
N ASN A 366 -36.88 5.07 -6.21
CA ASN A 366 -35.75 4.32 -5.68
C ASN A 366 -34.88 3.67 -6.77
N VAL A 367 -34.82 4.26 -7.97
CA VAL A 367 -33.98 3.73 -9.05
C VAL A 367 -32.50 3.76 -8.65
N VAL A 368 -31.82 2.63 -8.87
CA VAL A 368 -30.36 2.53 -8.71
C VAL A 368 -29.74 2.63 -10.08
N VAL A 369 -28.70 3.45 -10.21
CA VAL A 369 -27.98 3.66 -11.46
C VAL A 369 -26.49 3.44 -11.24
N SER A 370 -25.83 2.88 -12.24
CA SER A 370 -24.38 2.76 -12.32
C SER A 370 -23.89 3.34 -13.65
N ALA A 371 -22.68 3.87 -13.66
CA ALA A 371 -22.06 4.41 -14.87
C ALA A 371 -20.59 4.01 -14.94
N LEU A 372 -20.10 3.81 -16.16
CA LEU A 372 -18.73 3.41 -16.49
C LEU A 372 -18.21 4.29 -17.62
N GLN A 373 -16.97 4.75 -17.51
CA GLN A 373 -16.25 5.39 -18.60
C GLN A 373 -15.37 4.34 -19.29
N LEU A 374 -15.50 4.23 -20.61
CA LEU A 374 -14.73 3.32 -21.44
C LEU A 374 -13.37 3.95 -21.86
N PRO A 375 -12.42 3.13 -22.36
CA PRO A 375 -11.11 3.64 -22.79
C PRO A 375 -11.15 4.70 -23.92
N ASP A 376 -12.23 4.72 -24.70
CA ASP A 376 -12.49 5.74 -25.74
C ASP A 376 -13.07 7.05 -25.16
N GLY A 377 -13.20 7.14 -23.83
CA GLY A 377 -13.76 8.28 -23.10
C GLY A 377 -15.28 8.27 -23.02
N SER A 378 -15.96 7.36 -23.73
CA SER A 378 -17.41 7.34 -23.77
C SER A 378 -18.02 6.78 -22.48
N ILE A 379 -19.22 7.27 -22.13
CA ILE A 379 -19.92 6.85 -20.91
C ILE A 379 -21.00 5.83 -21.26
N VAL A 380 -21.08 4.78 -20.45
CA VAL A 380 -22.13 3.77 -20.48
C VAL A 380 -22.82 3.76 -19.13
N THR A 381 -24.16 3.76 -19.13
CA THR A 381 -24.97 3.68 -17.91
C THR A 381 -25.76 2.38 -17.86
N GLY A 382 -26.14 1.98 -16.64
CA GLY A 382 -27.05 0.88 -16.36
C GLY A 382 -27.97 1.24 -15.21
N ARG A 383 -29.19 0.71 -15.20
CA ARG A 383 -30.17 0.96 -14.14
C ARG A 383 -30.71 -0.35 -13.59
N SER A 384 -31.15 -0.34 -12.34
CA SER A 384 -31.87 -1.46 -11.79
C SER A 384 -33.19 -1.68 -12.53
N SER A 385 -33.55 -2.95 -12.67
CA SER A 385 -34.80 -3.40 -13.27
C SER A 385 -35.28 -4.67 -12.59
N ARG A 386 -36.45 -5.17 -12.98
CA ARG A 386 -36.92 -6.49 -12.55
C ARG A 386 -35.99 -7.63 -12.99
N ARG A 387 -35.20 -7.41 -14.05
CA ARG A 387 -34.34 -8.46 -14.62
C ARG A 387 -32.99 -8.55 -13.92
N MET A 388 -32.38 -7.42 -13.63
CA MET A 388 -31.02 -7.37 -13.12
C MET A 388 -30.72 -6.06 -12.38
N VAL A 389 -29.67 -6.10 -11.57
CA VAL A 389 -29.14 -4.94 -10.87
C VAL A 389 -28.45 -3.95 -11.83
N ALA A 390 -28.28 -2.71 -11.37
CA ALA A 390 -27.74 -1.62 -12.19
C ALA A 390 -26.32 -1.88 -12.72
N THR A 391 -25.45 -2.47 -11.91
CA THR A 391 -24.07 -2.81 -12.28
C THR A 391 -24.02 -3.87 -13.36
N ALA A 392 -24.87 -4.90 -13.27
CA ALA A 392 -24.99 -5.94 -14.30
C ALA A 392 -25.45 -5.35 -15.65
N ALA A 393 -26.49 -4.51 -15.62
CA ALA A 393 -26.97 -3.81 -16.82
C ALA A 393 -25.88 -2.92 -17.45
N MET A 394 -25.15 -2.16 -16.62
CA MET A 394 -24.07 -1.29 -17.08
C MET A 394 -22.94 -2.09 -17.75
N VAL A 395 -22.55 -3.24 -17.18
CA VAL A 395 -21.52 -4.12 -17.77
C VAL A 395 -21.98 -4.71 -19.10
N LEU A 396 -23.23 -5.22 -19.18
CA LEU A 396 -23.76 -5.72 -20.46
C LEU A 396 -23.79 -4.63 -21.53
N ASN A 397 -24.25 -3.42 -21.19
CA ASN A 397 -24.26 -2.28 -22.11
C ASN A 397 -22.83 -1.93 -22.57
N ALA A 398 -21.84 -2.05 -21.69
CA ALA A 398 -20.44 -1.80 -22.02
C ALA A 398 -19.89 -2.88 -22.97
N ILE A 399 -20.17 -4.16 -22.71
CA ILE A 399 -19.80 -5.27 -23.58
C ILE A 399 -20.40 -5.08 -24.97
N LYS A 400 -21.70 -4.79 -25.04
CA LYS A 400 -22.39 -4.55 -26.32
C LYS A 400 -21.72 -3.43 -27.11
N LYS A 401 -21.44 -2.31 -26.45
CA LYS A 401 -20.79 -1.16 -27.08
C LYS A 401 -19.39 -1.49 -27.60
N LEU A 402 -18.57 -2.17 -26.80
CA LEU A 402 -17.21 -2.57 -27.20
C LEU A 402 -17.23 -3.60 -28.34
N ALA A 403 -18.24 -4.47 -28.39
CA ALA A 403 -18.41 -5.48 -29.44
C ALA A 403 -19.15 -4.96 -30.69
N GLY A 404 -19.60 -3.70 -30.71
CA GLY A 404 -20.40 -3.15 -31.82
C GLY A 404 -21.80 -3.77 -31.97
N ILE A 405 -22.33 -4.38 -30.90
CA ILE A 405 -23.66 -4.99 -30.86
C ILE A 405 -24.72 -3.91 -30.64
N GLN A 406 -25.80 -3.94 -31.42
CA GLN A 406 -26.92 -2.99 -31.31
C GLN A 406 -27.62 -3.04 -29.94
N ASP A 407 -28.06 -1.89 -29.45
CA ASP A 407 -28.63 -1.75 -28.09
C ASP A 407 -29.92 -2.54 -27.85
N ASP A 408 -30.68 -2.85 -28.91
CA ASP A 408 -31.90 -3.65 -28.87
C ASP A 408 -31.65 -5.17 -28.90
N MET A 409 -30.47 -5.61 -29.34
CA MET A 409 -30.13 -7.02 -29.44
C MET A 409 -29.99 -7.67 -28.05
N LEU A 410 -30.71 -8.78 -27.84
CA LEU A 410 -30.57 -9.60 -26.64
C LEU A 410 -29.31 -10.46 -26.76
N ILE A 411 -28.42 -10.36 -25.77
CA ILE A 411 -27.19 -11.16 -25.67
C ILE A 411 -27.28 -12.30 -24.66
N ILE A 412 -28.36 -12.36 -23.87
CA ILE A 412 -28.67 -13.47 -22.97
C ILE A 412 -29.97 -14.09 -23.45
N SER A 413 -29.98 -15.42 -23.59
CA SER A 413 -31.17 -16.16 -24.00
C SER A 413 -32.31 -15.97 -22.98
N PRO A 414 -33.55 -15.66 -23.42
CA PRO A 414 -34.70 -15.57 -22.52
C PRO A 414 -34.92 -16.82 -21.68
N THR A 415 -34.65 -18.01 -22.26
CA THR A 415 -34.80 -19.29 -21.55
C THR A 415 -33.79 -19.43 -20.40
N ILE A 416 -32.54 -19.01 -20.60
CA ILE A 416 -31.52 -19.01 -19.53
C ILE A 416 -31.95 -18.04 -18.42
N PHE A 417 -32.37 -16.84 -18.81
CA PHE A 417 -32.82 -15.82 -17.86
C PHE A 417 -34.01 -16.31 -17.01
N GLU A 418 -35.04 -16.89 -17.64
CA GLU A 418 -36.21 -17.43 -16.94
C GLU A 418 -35.84 -18.57 -16.00
N THR A 419 -34.95 -19.48 -16.44
CA THR A 419 -34.48 -20.60 -15.61
C THR A 419 -33.81 -20.10 -14.34
N MET A 420 -32.86 -19.17 -14.46
CA MET A 420 -32.15 -18.61 -13.31
C MET A 420 -33.10 -17.85 -12.38
N SER A 421 -34.00 -17.03 -12.95
CA SER A 421 -34.97 -16.26 -12.17
C SER A 421 -35.94 -17.17 -11.41
N ASN A 422 -36.42 -18.25 -12.04
CA ASN A 422 -37.29 -19.25 -11.42
C ASN A 422 -36.58 -20.02 -10.31
N THR A 423 -35.32 -20.39 -10.50
CA THR A 423 -34.53 -21.03 -9.43
C THR A 423 -34.41 -20.11 -8.22
N LYS A 424 -34.12 -18.83 -8.42
CA LYS A 424 -34.06 -17.86 -7.30
C LYS A 424 -35.41 -17.72 -6.60
N ALA A 425 -36.50 -17.56 -7.35
CA ALA A 425 -37.82 -17.33 -6.77
C ALA A 425 -38.37 -18.57 -6.04
N ASN A 426 -38.33 -19.72 -6.71
CA ASN A 426 -39.12 -20.90 -6.33
C ASN A 426 -38.31 -21.94 -5.56
N VAL A 427 -36.97 -21.94 -5.68
CA VAL A 427 -36.09 -22.90 -5.00
C VAL A 427 -35.33 -22.23 -3.86
N LEU A 428 -34.71 -21.08 -4.13
CA LEU A 428 -33.88 -20.37 -3.13
C LEU A 428 -34.68 -19.35 -2.31
N HIS A 429 -35.91 -19.03 -2.72
CA HIS A 429 -36.76 -18.01 -2.10
C HIS A 429 -36.08 -16.63 -1.96
N ASP A 430 -35.32 -16.25 -2.98
CA ASP A 430 -34.56 -14.99 -3.06
C ASP A 430 -35.10 -14.06 -4.17
N LYS A 431 -34.54 -12.85 -4.26
CA LYS A 431 -34.87 -11.84 -5.27
C LYS A 431 -34.62 -12.36 -6.68
N THR A 432 -35.58 -12.12 -7.56
CA THR A 432 -35.55 -12.56 -8.97
C THR A 432 -34.58 -11.82 -9.87
N SER A 433 -34.08 -10.64 -9.44
CA SER A 433 -33.12 -9.86 -10.22
C SER A 433 -31.74 -10.49 -10.18
N LEU A 434 -31.12 -10.63 -11.34
CA LEU A 434 -29.77 -11.17 -11.46
C LEU A 434 -28.71 -10.15 -11.02
N ASN A 435 -27.72 -10.61 -10.26
CA ASN A 435 -26.51 -9.87 -9.92
C ASN A 435 -25.49 -9.94 -11.09
N LEU A 436 -24.34 -9.27 -10.95
CA LEU A 436 -23.32 -9.24 -12.00
C LEU A 436 -22.73 -10.63 -12.29
N GLU A 437 -22.44 -11.42 -11.26
CA GLU A 437 -21.87 -12.76 -11.40
C GLU A 437 -22.83 -13.69 -12.15
N GLU A 438 -24.11 -13.68 -11.77
CA GLU A 438 -25.19 -14.43 -12.43
C GLU A 438 -25.34 -14.02 -13.89
N VAL A 439 -25.28 -12.72 -14.19
CA VAL A 439 -25.35 -12.22 -15.56
C VAL A 439 -24.14 -12.64 -16.40
N ILE A 440 -22.94 -12.66 -15.82
CA ILE A 440 -21.73 -13.13 -16.52
C ILE A 440 -21.77 -14.64 -16.74
N MET A 441 -22.34 -15.44 -15.83
CA MET A 441 -22.54 -16.88 -16.04
C MET A 441 -23.59 -17.18 -17.12
N ALA A 442 -24.55 -16.28 -17.32
CA ALA A 442 -25.63 -16.43 -18.30
C ALA A 442 -25.25 -16.00 -19.72
N LEU A 443 -24.19 -15.19 -19.84
CA LEU A 443 -23.61 -14.70 -21.09
C LEU A 443 -22.65 -15.75 -21.65
#